data_AF-A0A533Z155-F1
#
_entry.id   AF-A0A533Z155-F1
#
_cell.length_a   1.000
_cell.length_b   1.000
_cell.length_c   1.000
_cell.angle_alpha   90.00
_cell.angle_beta   90.00
_cell.angle_gamma   90.00
#
_symmetry.space_group_name_H-M   'P 1'
#
loop_
_entity.id
_entity.type
_entity.pdbx_description
1 polymer ?
#
loop_
_entity_poly.entity_id
_entity_poly.type
_entity_poly.pdbx_seq_one_letter_code
_entity_poly.pdbx_strand_id
1 'polypeptide(L)'
;MRSTAETTIDRLLLLFLLKVAARFGIDGDVKLQQLVFLSELQQLGRRAKGFHYRFFRYAYGGYSKELADDFIALGVKKFVDPEAWELLPAGDTVVKVIPRAVAGQSENEAVLSMISEIVQAYGKFDSSSIVPQVEKIELILPEKPDADAEGVAQHDRLPIGHISFHATLLVPERTETSTKFTLKEDLLTVLQDILK
;
A
#
# COMPACT_ATOMS: atom_id res chain seq x y z
N MET A 1 -2.79 4.42 -15.05
CA MET A 1 -4.04 3.74 -14.64
C MET A 1 -3.65 2.30 -14.43
N ARG A 2 -3.97 1.71 -13.27
CA ARG A 2 -3.54 0.34 -12.94
C ARG A 2 -4.08 -0.66 -13.97
N SER A 3 -3.25 -1.60 -14.38
CA SER A 3 -3.65 -2.74 -15.19
C SER A 3 -4.52 -3.73 -14.38
N THR A 4 -5.18 -4.65 -15.06
CA THR A 4 -5.95 -5.72 -14.40
C THR A 4 -5.06 -6.56 -13.50
N ALA A 5 -3.83 -6.86 -13.93
CA ALA A 5 -2.87 -7.62 -13.13
C ALA A 5 -2.46 -6.87 -11.85
N GLU A 6 -2.14 -5.57 -11.96
CA GLU A 6 -1.81 -4.72 -10.83
C GLU A 6 -3.00 -4.62 -9.85
N THR A 7 -4.22 -4.48 -10.37
CA THR A 7 -5.45 -4.47 -9.54
C THR A 7 -5.61 -5.78 -8.75
N THR A 8 -5.38 -6.94 -9.38
CA THR A 8 -5.44 -8.23 -8.70
C THR A 8 -4.34 -8.38 -7.64
N ILE A 9 -3.12 -7.93 -7.93
CA ILE A 9 -2.01 -7.93 -6.97
C ILE A 9 -2.34 -7.03 -5.78
N ASP A 10 -2.82 -5.81 -6.02
CA ASP A 10 -3.18 -4.86 -4.97
C ASP A 10 -4.26 -5.43 -4.05
N ARG A 11 -5.31 -6.04 -4.61
CA ARG A 11 -6.36 -6.71 -3.83
C ARG A 11 -5.84 -7.89 -3.03
N LEU A 12 -4.95 -8.71 -3.60
CA LEU A 12 -4.31 -9.82 -2.89
C LEU A 12 -3.47 -9.33 -1.71
N LEU A 13 -2.63 -8.30 -1.94
CA LEU A 13 -1.79 -7.70 -0.92
C LEU A 13 -2.61 -6.95 0.14
N LEU A 14 -3.76 -6.37 -0.22
CA LEU A 14 -4.70 -5.75 0.70
C LEU A 14 -5.32 -6.80 1.64
N LEU A 15 -5.76 -7.95 1.10
CA LEU A 15 -6.25 -9.06 1.93
C LEU A 15 -5.15 -9.58 2.86
N PHE A 16 -3.90 -9.67 2.38
CA PHE A 16 -2.76 -10.03 3.21
C PHE A 16 -2.52 -9.02 4.34
N LEU A 17 -2.54 -7.73 4.03
CA LEU A 17 -2.37 -6.67 5.03
C LEU A 17 -3.45 -6.77 6.11
N LEU A 18 -4.72 -6.95 5.72
CA LEU A 18 -5.83 -7.15 6.67
C LEU A 18 -5.61 -8.39 7.54
N LYS A 19 -5.12 -9.50 6.97
CA LYS A 19 -4.79 -10.71 7.74
C LYS A 19 -3.76 -10.43 8.82
N VAL A 20 -2.69 -9.71 8.48
CA VAL A 20 -1.60 -9.39 9.42
C VAL A 20 -2.05 -8.35 10.45
N ALA A 21 -2.91 -7.41 10.04
CA ALA A 21 -3.43 -6.34 10.89
C ALA A 21 -4.54 -6.79 11.85
N ALA A 22 -5.18 -7.94 11.60
CA ALA A 22 -6.28 -8.46 12.41
C ALA A 22 -5.99 -8.47 13.92
N ARG A 23 -4.75 -8.83 14.33
CA ARG A 23 -4.34 -8.84 15.74
C ARG A 23 -4.34 -7.46 16.42
N PHE A 24 -4.35 -6.38 15.65
CA PHE A 24 -4.39 -5.00 16.15
C PHE A 24 -5.73 -4.30 15.88
N GLY A 25 -6.61 -4.93 15.11
CA GLY A 25 -7.85 -4.33 14.61
C GLY A 25 -7.62 -3.20 13.59
N ILE A 26 -8.63 -2.94 12.78
CA ILE A 26 -8.73 -1.73 11.94
C ILE A 26 -10.00 -1.00 12.40
N ASP A 27 -9.87 0.26 12.79
CA ASP A 27 -10.95 1.05 13.39
C ASP A 27 -11.58 2.06 12.42
N GLY A 28 -11.13 2.07 11.16
CA GLY A 28 -11.65 2.94 10.13
C GLY A 28 -10.75 3.07 8.90
N ASP A 29 -11.27 3.79 7.91
CA ASP A 29 -10.60 4.04 6.62
C ASP A 29 -9.25 4.73 6.81
N VAL A 30 -9.15 5.70 7.74
CA VAL A 30 -7.90 6.43 7.99
C VAL A 30 -6.76 5.47 8.33
N LYS A 31 -6.99 4.53 9.26
CA LYS A 31 -5.98 3.53 9.64
C LYS A 31 -5.63 2.60 8.49
N LEU A 32 -6.62 2.12 7.74
CA LEU A 32 -6.36 1.27 6.57
C LEU A 32 -5.51 2.00 5.51
N GLN A 33 -5.91 3.21 5.15
CA GLN A 33 -5.22 4.08 4.19
C GLN A 33 -3.77 4.33 4.62
N GLN A 34 -3.55 4.68 5.90
CA GLN A 34 -2.21 4.94 6.41
C GLN A 34 -1.34 3.68 6.43
N LEU A 35 -1.87 2.51 6.82
CA LEU A 35 -1.07 1.26 6.81
C LEU A 35 -0.66 0.84 5.39
N VAL A 36 -1.56 0.98 4.41
CA VAL A 36 -1.23 0.68 3.00
C VAL A 36 -0.24 1.72 2.47
N PHE A 37 -0.48 3.01 2.71
CA PHE A 37 0.41 4.10 2.31
C PHE A 37 1.84 3.90 2.85
N LEU A 38 1.98 3.60 4.13
CA LEU A 38 3.27 3.35 4.77
C LEU A 38 3.97 2.11 4.20
N SER A 39 3.19 1.06 3.90
CA SER A 39 3.72 -0.17 3.28
C SER A 39 4.28 0.13 1.90
N GLU A 40 3.55 0.88 1.09
CA GLU A 40 3.98 1.27 -0.26
C GLU A 40 5.16 2.25 -0.21
N LEU A 41 5.17 3.19 0.74
CA LEU A 41 6.29 4.09 0.95
C LEU A 41 7.57 3.33 1.34
N GLN A 42 7.47 2.33 2.22
CA GLN A 42 8.61 1.50 2.60
C GLN A 42 9.11 0.66 1.41
N GLN A 43 8.20 0.09 0.63
CA GLN A 43 8.54 -0.68 -0.58
C GLN A 43 9.32 0.18 -1.57
N LEU A 44 8.85 1.40 -1.85
CA LEU A 44 9.53 2.34 -2.74
C LEU A 44 10.90 2.75 -2.21
N GLY A 45 11.01 3.02 -0.90
CA GLY A 45 12.30 3.29 -0.24
C GLY A 45 13.31 2.15 -0.38
N ARG A 46 12.84 0.90 -0.51
CA ARG A 46 13.68 -0.28 -0.77
C ARG A 46 13.74 -0.70 -2.24
N ARG A 47 13.30 0.16 -3.18
CA ARG A 47 13.24 -0.11 -4.62
C ARG A 47 12.47 -1.39 -4.99
N ALA A 48 11.47 -1.71 -4.20
CA ALA A 48 10.51 -2.77 -4.47
C ALA A 48 9.15 -2.18 -4.84
N LYS A 49 8.42 -2.89 -5.71
CA LYS A 49 7.06 -2.51 -6.09
C LYS A 49 6.11 -3.65 -5.74
N GLY A 50 5.30 -3.45 -4.70
CA GLY A 50 4.26 -4.39 -4.27
C GLY A 50 2.88 -3.83 -4.59
N PHE A 51 2.46 -2.82 -3.83
CA PHE A 51 1.23 -2.07 -4.13
C PHE A 51 1.44 -1.15 -5.35
N HIS A 52 0.31 -0.75 -5.97
CA HIS A 52 0.26 0.14 -7.13
C HIS A 52 -0.69 1.33 -6.92
N TYR A 53 -0.98 1.69 -5.67
CA TYR A 53 -1.94 2.72 -5.36
C TYR A 53 -1.36 4.12 -5.54
N ARG A 54 -2.14 5.01 -6.16
CA ARG A 54 -1.79 6.43 -6.21
C ARG A 54 -2.28 7.13 -4.95
N PHE A 55 -1.35 7.76 -4.23
CA PHE A 55 -1.67 8.51 -3.03
C PHE A 55 -1.56 10.01 -3.26
N PHE A 56 -2.49 10.75 -2.69
CA PHE A 56 -2.40 12.20 -2.54
C PHE A 56 -2.60 12.59 -1.07
N ARG A 57 -2.15 13.79 -0.71
CA ARG A 57 -2.30 14.32 0.65
C ARG A 57 -3.75 14.69 0.89
N TYR A 58 -4.38 14.09 1.87
CA TYR A 58 -5.71 14.47 2.36
C TYR A 58 -5.64 14.90 3.82
N ALA A 59 -6.75 15.23 4.47
CA ALA A 59 -6.76 15.79 5.83
C ALA A 59 -5.94 14.96 6.85
N TYR A 60 -6.01 13.62 6.76
CA TYR A 60 -5.46 12.68 7.74
C TYR A 60 -4.27 11.86 7.22
N GLY A 61 -3.56 12.35 6.21
CA GLY A 61 -2.35 11.72 5.67
C GLY A 61 -2.51 11.34 4.20
N GLY A 62 -1.91 10.23 3.79
CA GLY A 62 -2.05 9.71 2.44
C GLY A 62 -3.43 9.12 2.22
N TYR A 63 -4.09 9.48 1.12
CA TYR A 63 -5.34 8.87 0.70
C TYR A 63 -5.25 8.36 -0.74
N SER A 64 -5.78 7.17 -0.97
CA SER A 64 -5.95 6.55 -2.27
C SER A 64 -7.41 6.22 -2.49
N LYS A 65 -8.00 6.84 -3.52
CA LYS A 65 -9.36 6.50 -3.99
C LYS A 65 -9.40 5.05 -4.51
N GLU A 66 -8.34 4.64 -5.19
CA GLU A 66 -8.20 3.28 -5.73
C GLU A 66 -8.24 2.21 -4.63
N LEU A 67 -7.63 2.49 -3.48
CA LEU A 67 -7.66 1.62 -2.30
C LEU A 67 -9.06 1.55 -1.70
N ALA A 68 -9.73 2.70 -1.55
CA ALA A 68 -11.10 2.74 -1.04
C ALA A 68 -12.06 1.94 -1.94
N ASP A 69 -11.95 2.14 -3.26
CA ASP A 69 -12.75 1.42 -4.26
C ASP A 69 -12.49 -0.10 -4.20
N ASP A 70 -11.23 -0.53 -4.05
CA ASP A 70 -10.87 -1.94 -3.94
C ASP A 70 -11.40 -2.58 -2.65
N PHE A 71 -11.33 -1.88 -1.51
CA PHE A 71 -11.89 -2.39 -0.25
C PHE A 71 -13.41 -2.58 -0.36
N ILE A 72 -14.13 -1.63 -0.95
CA ILE A 72 -15.57 -1.73 -1.21
C ILE A 72 -15.86 -2.93 -2.14
N ALA A 73 -15.11 -3.07 -3.24
CA ALA A 73 -15.30 -4.17 -4.18
C ALA A 73 -15.09 -5.56 -3.53
N LEU A 74 -14.08 -5.69 -2.67
CA LEU A 74 -13.85 -6.90 -1.88
C LEU A 74 -14.99 -7.17 -0.89
N GLY A 75 -15.60 -6.13 -0.32
CA GLY A 75 -16.75 -6.23 0.58
C GLY A 75 -18.01 -6.72 -0.13
N VAL A 76 -18.30 -6.16 -1.30
CA VAL A 76 -19.43 -6.60 -2.15
C VAL A 76 -19.30 -8.08 -2.48
N LYS A 77 -18.08 -8.56 -2.73
CA LYS A 77 -17.77 -9.96 -3.02
C LYS A 77 -17.61 -10.86 -1.80
N LYS A 78 -17.86 -10.35 -0.59
CA LYS A 78 -17.77 -11.11 0.67
C LYS A 78 -16.38 -11.69 0.96
N PHE A 79 -15.32 -11.03 0.50
CA PHE A 79 -13.95 -11.32 0.94
C PHE A 79 -13.61 -10.63 2.25
N VAL A 80 -14.20 -9.45 2.49
CA VAL A 80 -14.05 -8.66 3.71
C VAL A 80 -15.42 -8.30 4.27
N ASP A 81 -15.47 -8.09 5.58
CA ASP A 81 -16.57 -7.43 6.27
C ASP A 81 -16.24 -5.93 6.38
N PRO A 82 -16.95 -5.04 5.66
CA PRO A 82 -16.68 -3.60 5.71
C PRO A 82 -17.00 -2.94 7.06
N GLU A 83 -17.88 -3.53 7.86
CA GLU A 83 -18.28 -2.99 9.16
C GLU A 83 -17.27 -3.39 10.24
N ALA A 84 -16.85 -4.66 10.22
CA ALA A 84 -15.86 -5.19 11.16
C ALA A 84 -14.41 -4.92 10.75
N TRP A 85 -14.17 -4.54 9.48
CA TRP A 85 -12.84 -4.39 8.89
C TRP A 85 -11.99 -5.68 8.92
N GLU A 86 -12.65 -6.83 8.83
CA GLU A 86 -12.04 -8.16 8.95
C GLU A 86 -12.19 -8.99 7.68
N LEU A 87 -11.36 -10.03 7.55
CA LEU A 87 -11.49 -11.00 6.49
C LEU A 87 -12.67 -11.94 6.75
N LEU A 88 -13.46 -12.19 5.72
CA LEU A 88 -14.45 -13.26 5.70
C LEU A 88 -13.78 -14.60 5.27
N PRO A 89 -14.44 -15.77 5.45
CA PRO A 89 -13.85 -17.06 5.12
C PRO A 89 -13.31 -17.19 3.68
N ALA A 90 -13.96 -16.53 2.71
CA ALA A 90 -13.49 -16.48 1.33
C ALA A 90 -12.16 -15.70 1.22
N GLY A 91 -12.04 -14.55 1.90
CA GLY A 91 -10.82 -13.76 1.92
C GLY A 91 -9.66 -14.50 2.57
N ASP A 92 -9.92 -15.16 3.70
CA ASP A 92 -8.94 -16.00 4.39
C ASP A 92 -8.44 -17.16 3.51
N THR A 93 -9.32 -17.74 2.70
CA THR A 93 -8.97 -18.81 1.74
C THR A 93 -8.03 -18.30 0.65
N VAL A 94 -8.28 -17.10 0.11
CA VAL A 94 -7.40 -16.48 -0.89
C VAL A 94 -6.01 -16.19 -0.30
N VAL A 95 -5.96 -15.63 0.91
CA VAL A 95 -4.69 -15.29 1.58
C VAL A 95 -3.83 -16.52 1.85
N LYS A 96 -4.43 -17.70 2.09
CA LYS A 96 -3.69 -18.97 2.27
C LYS A 96 -2.89 -19.41 1.05
N VAL A 97 -3.16 -18.86 -0.13
CA VAL A 97 -2.40 -19.15 -1.36
C VAL A 97 -1.05 -18.41 -1.36
N ILE A 98 -0.95 -17.28 -0.65
CA ILE A 98 0.21 -16.38 -0.69
C ILE A 98 1.53 -17.08 -0.34
N PRO A 99 1.65 -17.85 0.77
CA PRO A 99 2.91 -18.51 1.11
C PRO A 99 3.44 -19.42 0.00
N ARG A 100 2.53 -20.13 -0.71
CA ARG A 100 2.91 -20.97 -1.85
C ARG A 100 3.22 -20.16 -3.11
N ALA A 101 2.53 -19.04 -3.30
CA ALA A 101 2.73 -18.16 -4.44
C ALA A 101 4.11 -17.48 -4.44
N VAL A 102 4.60 -17.14 -3.24
CA VAL A 102 5.87 -16.42 -3.07
C VAL A 102 7.07 -17.32 -2.77
N ALA A 103 6.85 -18.59 -2.43
CA ALA A 103 7.92 -19.52 -2.07
C ALA A 103 9.00 -19.58 -3.15
N GLY A 104 10.24 -19.26 -2.77
CA GLY A 104 11.40 -19.27 -3.67
C GLY A 104 11.54 -18.00 -4.52
N GLN A 105 10.69 -16.99 -4.30
CA GLN A 105 10.82 -15.65 -4.88
C GLN A 105 11.17 -14.65 -3.77
N SER A 106 12.48 -14.43 -3.56
CA SER A 106 13.00 -13.53 -2.53
C SER A 106 12.42 -12.11 -2.62
N GLU A 107 12.13 -11.65 -3.83
CA GLU A 107 11.50 -10.36 -4.12
C GLU A 107 10.10 -10.25 -3.50
N ASN A 108 9.26 -11.27 -3.72
CA ASN A 108 7.90 -11.29 -3.21
C ASN A 108 7.88 -11.45 -1.69
N GLU A 109 8.74 -12.32 -1.16
CA GLU A 109 8.91 -12.50 0.28
C GLU A 109 9.32 -11.18 0.97
N ALA A 110 10.21 -10.41 0.35
CA ALA A 110 10.59 -9.08 0.85
C ALA A 110 9.41 -8.12 0.90
N VAL A 111 8.56 -8.09 -0.15
CA VAL A 111 7.34 -7.25 -0.18
C VAL A 111 6.39 -7.61 0.96
N LEU A 112 6.12 -8.90 1.19
CA LEU A 112 5.26 -9.34 2.30
C LEU A 112 5.87 -9.04 3.67
N SER A 113 7.20 -9.16 3.80
CA SER A 113 7.91 -8.79 5.04
C SER A 113 7.76 -7.31 5.32
N MET A 114 7.89 -6.43 4.32
CA MET A 114 7.69 -4.99 4.47
C MET A 114 6.28 -4.65 4.95
N ILE A 115 5.26 -5.27 4.36
CA ILE A 115 3.87 -5.11 4.84
C ILE A 115 3.76 -5.53 6.31
N SER A 116 4.36 -6.67 6.66
CA SER A 116 4.32 -7.19 8.03
C SER A 116 5.08 -6.29 9.02
N GLU A 117 6.22 -5.72 8.63
CA GLU A 117 7.01 -4.75 9.39
C GLU A 117 6.20 -3.48 9.67
N ILE A 118 5.55 -2.90 8.65
CA ILE A 118 4.69 -1.71 8.83
C ILE A 118 3.53 -2.01 9.76
N VAL A 119 2.82 -3.12 9.54
CA VAL A 119 1.69 -3.48 10.39
C VAL A 119 2.14 -3.73 11.83
N GLN A 120 3.32 -4.31 12.05
CA GLN A 120 3.87 -4.49 13.39
C GLN A 120 4.28 -3.16 14.05
N ALA A 121 4.86 -2.24 13.29
CA ALA A 121 5.31 -0.95 13.79
C ALA A 121 4.13 -0.01 14.10
N TYR A 122 3.14 0.04 13.21
CA TYR A 122 2.07 1.04 13.23
C TYR A 122 0.68 0.49 13.53
N GLY A 123 0.46 -0.82 13.43
CA GLY A 123 -0.87 -1.42 13.62
C GLY A 123 -1.47 -1.17 15.01
N LYS A 124 -0.63 -1.00 16.03
CA LYS A 124 -1.06 -0.67 17.41
C LYS A 124 -1.71 0.71 17.56
N PHE A 125 -1.51 1.62 16.60
CA PHE A 125 -2.11 2.95 16.66
C PHE A 125 -3.55 2.91 16.14
N ASP A 126 -4.44 3.64 16.80
CA ASP A 126 -5.78 3.95 16.28
C ASP A 126 -5.70 5.01 15.17
N SER A 127 -6.84 5.27 14.52
CA SER A 127 -6.98 6.26 13.45
C SER A 127 -6.54 7.67 13.86
N SER A 128 -6.67 8.07 15.12
CA SER A 128 -6.24 9.41 15.57
C SER A 128 -4.74 9.49 15.88
N SER A 129 -4.16 8.38 16.33
CA SER A 129 -2.78 8.27 16.79
C SER A 129 -1.80 7.96 15.66
N ILE A 130 -2.26 7.35 14.56
CA ILE A 130 -1.41 7.03 13.40
C ILE A 130 -1.07 8.28 12.56
N VAL A 131 -2.02 9.21 12.43
CA VAL A 131 -1.86 10.46 11.65
C VAL A 131 -0.62 11.26 12.04
N PRO A 132 -0.40 11.63 13.32
CA PRO A 132 0.78 12.38 13.71
C PRO A 132 2.08 11.60 13.54
N GLN A 133 2.05 10.27 13.41
CA GLN A 133 3.23 9.49 13.07
C GLN A 133 3.53 9.59 11.57
N VAL A 134 2.51 9.50 10.72
CA VAL A 134 2.65 9.64 9.27
C VAL A 134 3.11 11.05 8.89
N GLU A 135 2.56 12.08 9.51
CA GLU A 135 2.90 13.48 9.17
C GLU A 135 4.37 13.83 9.40
N LYS A 136 5.05 13.11 10.31
CA LYS A 136 6.48 13.29 10.63
C LYS A 136 7.40 12.61 9.61
N ILE A 137 6.88 11.75 8.75
CA ILE A 137 7.69 11.05 7.77
C ILE A 137 8.12 12.05 6.70
N GLU A 138 9.41 12.06 6.42
CA GLU A 138 10.00 12.92 5.41
C GLU A 138 9.93 12.24 4.04
N LEU A 139 9.37 12.94 3.05
CA LEU A 139 9.44 12.56 1.66
C LEU A 139 10.54 13.34 0.95
N ILE A 140 11.27 12.65 0.07
CA ILE A 140 12.21 13.29 -0.85
C ILE A 140 11.38 13.83 -2.01
N LEU A 141 11.39 15.15 -2.19
CA LEU A 141 10.71 15.77 -3.33
C LEU A 141 11.53 15.55 -4.61
N PRO A 142 10.88 15.22 -5.75
CA PRO A 142 11.55 15.25 -7.04
C PRO A 142 12.01 16.68 -7.35
N GLU A 143 13.19 16.80 -7.96
CA GLU A 143 13.77 18.09 -8.36
C GLU A 143 12.75 18.88 -9.20
N LYS A 144 12.55 20.15 -8.88
CA LYS A 144 11.81 21.06 -9.78
C LYS A 144 12.67 21.26 -11.04
N PRO A 145 12.12 21.09 -12.25
CA PRO A 145 12.85 21.36 -13.49
C PRO A 145 13.23 22.84 -13.69
N ASP A 146 12.70 23.76 -12.86
CA ASP A 146 12.81 25.21 -13.07
C ASP A 146 13.63 25.93 -11.98
N ALA A 147 14.74 25.35 -11.54
CA ALA A 147 15.72 26.07 -10.73
C ALA A 147 17.02 26.25 -11.52
N ASP A 148 16.96 27.13 -12.52
CA ASP A 148 18.16 27.77 -13.06
C ASP A 148 18.91 28.49 -11.92
N ALA A 149 20.24 28.40 -12.00
CA ALA A 149 21.26 29.06 -11.17
C ALA A 149 21.76 28.28 -9.94
N GLU A 150 22.99 27.79 -10.13
CA GLU A 150 24.03 27.59 -9.12
C GLU A 150 23.80 26.53 -8.03
N GLY A 151 24.41 25.37 -8.27
CA GLY A 151 25.25 24.72 -7.26
C GLY A 151 24.53 24.07 -6.08
N VAL A 152 24.62 22.73 -6.06
CA VAL A 152 24.19 21.81 -5.00
C VAL A 152 22.71 21.43 -5.11
N ALA A 153 22.46 20.29 -5.75
CA ALA A 153 21.19 19.57 -5.65
C ALA A 153 20.93 19.18 -4.18
N GLN A 154 20.25 20.04 -3.44
CA GLN A 154 19.66 19.69 -2.15
C GLN A 154 18.33 18.97 -2.45
N HIS A 155 18.31 17.66 -2.23
CA HIS A 155 17.06 16.93 -2.08
C HIS A 155 16.35 17.46 -0.83
N ASP A 156 15.45 18.43 -1.01
CA ASP A 156 14.64 18.94 0.08
C ASP A 156 13.76 17.79 0.62
N ARG A 157 13.99 17.46 1.89
CA ARG A 157 13.17 16.53 2.65
C ARG A 157 12.03 17.32 3.26
N LEU A 158 10.80 17.01 2.86
CA LEU A 158 9.62 17.66 3.41
C LEU A 158 8.80 16.67 4.25
N PRO A 159 8.49 16.99 5.51
CA PRO A 159 7.50 16.22 6.26
C PRO A 159 6.17 16.20 5.52
N ILE A 160 5.48 15.05 5.51
CA ILE A 160 4.16 14.90 4.88
C ILE A 160 3.15 15.92 5.43
N GLY A 161 3.27 16.28 6.71
CA GLY A 161 2.45 17.30 7.35
C GLY A 161 2.52 18.68 6.67
N HIS A 162 3.65 19.00 6.04
CA HIS A 162 3.89 20.29 5.38
C HIS A 162 3.56 20.29 3.89
N ILE A 163 3.19 19.13 3.33
CA ILE A 163 2.77 19.01 1.94
C ILE A 163 1.34 19.57 1.82
N SER A 164 1.10 20.40 0.81
CA SER A 164 -0.23 20.94 0.51
C SER A 164 -1.27 19.84 0.32
N PHE A 165 -2.50 20.09 0.78
CA PHE A 165 -3.61 19.19 0.49
C PHE A 165 -3.79 18.99 -1.03
N HIS A 166 -4.18 17.77 -1.39
CA HIS A 166 -4.34 17.26 -2.76
C HIS A 166 -3.04 17.15 -3.58
N ALA A 167 -1.88 17.50 -3.02
CA ALA A 167 -0.62 17.21 -3.67
C ALA A 167 -0.43 15.69 -3.80
N THR A 168 0.08 15.26 -4.94
CA THR A 168 0.41 13.86 -5.16
C THR A 168 1.59 13.45 -4.28
N LEU A 169 1.40 12.41 -3.47
CA LEU A 169 2.42 11.88 -2.56
C LEU A 169 3.17 10.72 -3.20
N LEU A 170 2.46 9.76 -3.80
CA LEU A 170 3.06 8.58 -4.42
C LEU A 170 2.39 8.27 -5.75
N VAL A 171 3.22 8.06 -6.78
CA VAL A 171 2.82 7.59 -8.11
C VAL A 171 3.69 6.39 -8.48
N PRO A 172 3.25 5.16 -8.18
CA PRO A 172 4.07 3.95 -8.35
C PRO A 172 4.49 3.69 -9.80
N GLU A 173 3.76 4.24 -10.77
CA GLU A 173 4.08 4.16 -12.20
C GLU A 173 5.32 4.99 -12.60
N ARG A 174 5.70 6.00 -11.79
CA ARG A 174 6.84 6.89 -12.09
C ARG A 174 8.14 6.43 -11.44
N THR A 175 8.11 5.38 -10.62
CA THR A 175 9.28 4.89 -9.90
C THR A 175 9.92 3.74 -10.64
N GLU A 176 11.18 3.89 -11.04
CA GLU A 176 12.00 2.78 -11.51
C GLU A 176 12.43 1.91 -10.31
N THR A 177 11.86 0.71 -10.22
CA THR A 177 12.18 -0.26 -9.16
C THR A 177 12.91 -1.46 -9.75
N SER A 178 13.94 -1.93 -9.05
CA SER A 178 14.69 -3.14 -9.42
C SER A 178 13.90 -4.42 -9.15
N THR A 179 12.95 -4.35 -8.22
CA THR A 179 12.25 -5.51 -7.66
C THR A 179 10.75 -5.30 -7.80
N LYS A 180 10.02 -6.31 -8.27
CA LYS A 180 8.56 -6.22 -8.51
C LYS A 180 7.86 -7.47 -8.01
N PHE A 181 6.76 -7.26 -7.28
CA PHE A 181 5.90 -8.36 -6.88
C PHE A 181 5.24 -8.97 -8.13
N THR A 182 5.50 -10.24 -8.38
CA THR A 182 4.95 -10.94 -9.54
C THR A 182 4.34 -12.27 -9.15
N LEU A 183 3.28 -12.65 -9.85
CA LEU A 183 2.63 -13.94 -9.68
C LEU A 183 2.84 -14.77 -10.95
N LYS A 184 2.91 -16.10 -10.79
CA LYS A 184 2.87 -17.02 -11.94
C LYS A 184 1.59 -16.79 -12.73
N GLU A 185 1.65 -16.84 -14.05
CA GLU A 185 0.53 -16.52 -14.94
C GLU A 185 -0.73 -17.35 -14.64
N ASP A 186 -0.57 -18.66 -14.39
CA ASP A 186 -1.68 -19.55 -14.04
C ASP A 186 -2.41 -19.07 -12.77
N LEU A 187 -1.64 -18.70 -11.74
CA LEU A 187 -2.21 -18.22 -10.49
C LEU A 187 -2.81 -16.82 -10.64
N LEU A 188 -2.15 -15.94 -11.40
CA LEU A 188 -2.65 -14.60 -11.67
C LEU A 188 -4.01 -14.66 -12.37
N THR A 189 -4.17 -15.55 -13.35
CA THR A 189 -5.42 -15.74 -14.09
C THR A 189 -6.55 -16.20 -13.16
N VAL A 190 -6.29 -17.20 -12.32
CA VAL A 190 -7.27 -17.69 -11.34
C VAL A 190 -7.66 -16.58 -10.34
N LEU A 191 -6.68 -15.83 -9.84
CA LEU A 191 -6.95 -14.74 -8.92
C LEU A 191 -7.66 -13.56 -9.59
N GLN A 192 -7.42 -13.31 -10.87
CA GLN A 192 -8.17 -12.32 -11.65
C GLN A 192 -9.64 -12.71 -11.69
N ASP A 193 -9.98 -13.95 -12.02
CA ASP A 193 -11.38 -14.37 -12.08
C ASP A 193 -12.10 -14.27 -10.72
N ILE A 194 -11.39 -14.57 -9.64
CA ILE A 194 -11.94 -14.54 -8.28
C ILE A 194 -12.06 -13.09 -7.77
N LEU A 195 -11.00 -12.30 -7.91
CA LEU A 195 -10.86 -10.98 -7.28
C LEU A 195 -11.31 -9.82 -8.17
N LYS A 196 -11.59 -10.00 -9.47
CA LYS A 196 -11.98 -8.92 -10.41
C LYS A 196 -13.27 -8.21 -10.05
#